data_AF-A0A812LXQ7-F1
#
_entry.id   AF-A0A812LXQ7-F1
#
_cell.length_a   1.000
_cell.length_b   1.000
_cell.length_c   1.000
_cell.angle_alpha   90.00
_cell.angle_beta   90.00
_cell.angle_gamma   90.00
#
_symmetry.space_group_name_H-M   'P 1'
#
loop_
_entity.id
_entity.type
_entity.pdbx_description
1 polymer ?
#
loop_
_entity_poly.entity_id
_entity_poly.type
_entity_poly.pdbx_seq_one_letter_code
_entity_poly.pdbx_strand_id
1 'polypeptide(L)'
;MAMSQESVRDSVFLQHSATTFDASLLETFAPLSNGASVDFFMQTPDKIPDYLRLRRVSHAFFTTKLFELLVEHFNCNLTRIFYGGEAMMIARALEFHRLYASKGITLIHAYGPTENGVFSTTLNLTEKLARGSSGDYLNNNIGTV
;
A
#
# COMPACT_ATOMS: atom_id res chain seq x y z
N MET A 1 4.72 24.37 -5.42
CA MET A 1 5.08 23.95 -4.05
C MET A 1 5.48 22.49 -4.13
N ALA A 2 6.78 22.21 -4.17
CA ALA A 2 7.29 20.85 -4.35
C ALA A 2 7.04 20.06 -3.06
N MET A 3 6.22 19.01 -3.15
CA MET A 3 6.15 18.00 -2.09
C MET A 3 7.54 17.40 -1.96
N SER A 4 8.20 17.63 -0.83
CA SER A 4 9.47 17.00 -0.48
C SER A 4 9.27 15.48 -0.54
N GLN A 5 9.86 14.82 -1.54
CA GLN A 5 9.95 13.36 -1.55
C GLN A 5 10.71 12.96 -0.28
N GLU A 6 10.03 12.30 0.65
CA GLU A 6 10.67 11.64 1.78
C GLU A 6 11.77 10.73 1.20
N SER A 7 13.00 10.92 1.66
CA SER A 7 14.12 10.05 1.29
C SER A 7 13.75 8.63 1.70
N VAL A 8 13.84 7.66 0.79
CA VAL A 8 13.52 6.26 1.10
C VAL A 8 14.31 5.77 2.34
N ARG A 9 15.52 6.31 2.57
CA ARG A 9 16.32 5.98 3.75
C ARG A 9 15.67 6.30 5.10
N ASP A 10 14.82 7.32 5.16
CA ASP A 10 14.14 7.72 6.40
C ASP A 10 12.84 6.96 6.62
N SER A 11 12.42 6.16 5.63
CA SER A 11 11.18 5.41 5.71
C SER A 11 11.26 4.22 6.66
N VAL A 12 10.10 3.86 7.22
CA VAL A 12 9.93 2.68 8.06
C VAL A 12 8.82 1.83 7.45
N PHE A 13 9.17 0.64 7.01
CA PHE A 13 8.26 -0.32 6.40
C PHE A 13 7.68 -1.27 7.47
N LEU A 14 6.37 -1.48 7.43
CA LEU A 14 5.72 -2.51 8.24
C LEU A 14 5.99 -3.88 7.64
N GLN A 15 6.55 -4.79 8.44
CA GLN A 15 6.59 -6.21 8.13
C GLN A 15 5.53 -6.91 8.97
N HIS A 16 4.46 -7.38 8.32
CA HIS A 16 3.35 -8.09 8.97
C HIS A 16 2.87 -9.30 8.17
N SER A 17 3.18 -9.35 6.88
CA SER A 17 2.85 -10.51 6.04
C SER A 17 3.51 -11.77 6.59
N ALA A 18 2.81 -12.89 6.50
CA ALA A 18 3.39 -14.18 6.85
C ALA A 18 4.66 -14.44 6.03
N THR A 19 5.71 -14.98 6.64
CA THR A 19 6.99 -15.26 5.96
C THR A 19 6.88 -16.30 4.84
N THR A 20 5.77 -17.03 4.79
CA THR A 20 5.43 -17.96 3.69
C THR A 20 4.77 -17.28 2.50
N PHE A 21 4.36 -16.01 2.64
CA PHE A 21 3.81 -15.20 1.56
C PHE A 21 4.90 -14.30 0.99
N ASP A 22 4.93 -14.16 -0.34
CA ASP A 22 5.97 -13.43 -1.05
C ASP A 22 6.04 -11.93 -0.69
N ALA A 23 4.92 -11.31 -0.28
CA ALA A 23 4.91 -9.93 0.19
C ALA A 23 5.85 -9.67 1.37
N SER A 24 6.14 -10.69 2.19
CA SER A 24 7.14 -10.59 3.27
C SER A 24 8.54 -10.24 2.75
N LEU A 25 8.87 -10.65 1.51
CA LEU A 25 10.12 -10.32 0.85
C LEU A 25 10.19 -8.82 0.53
N LEU A 26 9.11 -8.24 0.02
CA LEU A 26 9.02 -6.81 -0.23
C LEU A 26 9.15 -6.02 1.07
N GLU A 27 8.33 -6.38 2.07
CA GLU A 27 8.31 -5.70 3.38
C GLU A 27 9.66 -5.72 4.09
N THR A 28 10.48 -6.75 3.84
CA THR A 28 11.80 -6.92 4.48
C THR A 28 12.93 -6.36 3.62
N PHE A 29 13.04 -6.77 2.36
CA PHE A 29 14.24 -6.50 1.56
C PHE A 29 14.18 -5.19 0.80
N ALA A 30 12.99 -4.68 0.43
CA ALA A 30 12.88 -3.37 -0.20
C ALA A 30 13.42 -2.24 0.70
N PRO A 31 13.01 -2.12 1.98
CA PRO A 31 13.58 -1.10 2.86
C PRO A 31 15.08 -1.31 3.11
N LEU A 32 15.51 -2.54 3.44
CA LEU A 32 16.91 -2.82 3.78
C LEU A 32 17.86 -2.53 2.62
N SER A 33 17.47 -2.86 1.38
CA SER A 33 18.27 -2.59 0.19
C SER A 33 18.39 -1.09 -0.13
N ASN A 34 17.51 -0.26 0.42
CA ASN A 34 17.51 1.19 0.25
C ASN A 34 18.06 1.95 1.47
N GLY A 35 18.52 1.25 2.52
CA GLY A 35 19.00 1.85 3.77
C GLY A 35 17.89 2.38 4.68
N ALA A 36 16.66 1.89 4.49
CA ALA A 36 15.49 2.19 5.31
C ALA A 36 15.32 1.18 6.44
N SER A 37 14.33 1.40 7.33
CA SER A 37 14.07 0.53 8.48
C SER A 37 12.88 -0.41 8.27
N VAL A 38 12.92 -1.55 8.95
CA VAL A 38 11.81 -2.53 9.01
C VAL A 38 11.26 -2.55 10.43
N ASP A 39 9.94 -2.42 10.57
CA ASP A 39 9.23 -2.56 11.84
C ASP A 39 8.37 -3.83 11.81
N PHE A 40 8.78 -4.84 12.58
CA PHE A 40 8.14 -6.15 12.62
C PHE A 40 6.91 -6.15 13.52
N PHE A 41 5.78 -6.55 12.95
CA PHE A 41 4.50 -6.71 13.62
C PHE A 41 4.18 -8.19 13.81
N MET A 42 4.03 -8.62 15.07
CA MET A 42 3.83 -10.02 15.46
C MET A 42 2.48 -10.28 16.13
N GLN A 43 1.49 -9.39 15.94
CA GLN A 43 0.16 -9.50 16.54
C GLN A 43 -0.87 -9.87 15.48
N THR A 44 -2.14 -9.98 15.87
CA THR A 44 -3.25 -10.23 14.96
C THR A 44 -3.56 -9.00 14.11
N PRO A 45 -3.99 -9.15 12.83
CA PRO A 45 -4.18 -8.02 11.92
C PRO A 45 -5.14 -6.92 12.40
N ASP A 46 -6.09 -7.22 13.28
CA ASP A 46 -6.99 -6.23 13.89
C ASP A 46 -6.24 -5.19 14.75
N LYS A 47 -5.03 -5.51 15.23
CA LYS A 47 -4.19 -4.59 16.01
C LYS A 47 -3.35 -3.64 15.16
N ILE A 48 -3.34 -3.81 13.84
CA ILE A 48 -2.52 -2.97 12.95
C ILE A 48 -2.85 -1.48 13.12
N PRO A 49 -4.11 -1.00 13.15
CA PRO A 49 -4.38 0.43 13.33
C PRO A 49 -3.84 1.00 14.64
N ASP A 50 -3.97 0.26 15.74
CA ASP A 50 -3.43 0.65 17.05
C ASP A 50 -1.90 0.67 17.03
N TYR A 51 -1.30 -0.33 16.39
CA TYR A 51 0.14 -0.43 16.22
C TYR A 51 0.69 0.75 15.40
N LEU A 52 0.09 1.04 14.25
CA LEU A 52 0.49 2.14 13.37
C LEU A 52 0.38 3.51 14.06
N ARG A 53 -0.56 3.69 15.00
CA ARG A 53 -0.68 4.91 15.80
C ARG A 53 0.52 5.17 16.70
N LEU A 54 1.09 4.11 17.27
CA LEU A 54 2.16 4.19 18.25
C LEU A 54 3.56 4.14 17.62
N ARG A 55 3.63 3.81 16.33
CA ARG A 55 4.88 3.56 15.61
C ARG A 55 5.08 4.56 14.49
N ARG A 56 6.33 4.72 14.04
CA ARG A 56 6.71 5.65 12.96
C ARG A 56 6.70 4.98 11.59
N VAL A 57 5.81 4.00 11.39
CA VAL A 57 5.66 3.33 10.11
C VAL A 57 5.18 4.34 9.07
N SER A 58 5.93 4.48 7.97
CA SER A 58 5.57 5.35 6.84
C SER A 58 5.13 4.57 5.61
N HIS A 59 5.50 3.30 5.49
CA HIS A 59 5.18 2.45 4.34
C HIS A 59 4.57 1.12 4.79
N ALA A 60 3.51 0.68 4.13
CA ALA A 60 2.91 -0.63 4.38
C ALA A 60 2.28 -1.21 3.11
N PHE A 61 2.31 -2.53 2.99
CA PHE A 61 1.52 -3.29 2.02
C PHE A 61 0.35 -3.97 2.73
N PHE A 62 -0.81 -4.07 2.08
CA PHE A 62 -1.94 -4.86 2.55
C PHE A 62 -2.56 -5.65 1.39
N THR A 63 -3.14 -6.81 1.65
CA THR A 63 -4.06 -7.37 0.65
C THR A 63 -5.25 -6.42 0.46
N THR A 64 -5.88 -6.42 -0.71
CA THR A 64 -7.02 -5.54 -1.01
C THR A 64 -8.10 -5.68 0.05
N LYS A 65 -8.40 -6.91 0.49
CA LYS A 65 -9.39 -7.16 1.54
C LYS A 65 -8.97 -6.66 2.92
N LEU A 66 -7.72 -6.86 3.32
CA LEU A 66 -7.25 -6.33 4.60
C LEU A 66 -7.23 -4.80 4.59
N PHE A 67 -6.84 -4.19 3.46
CA PHE A 67 -6.90 -2.74 3.28
C PHE A 67 -8.34 -2.24 3.45
N GLU A 68 -9.31 -2.81 2.74
CA GLU A 68 -10.74 -2.42 2.85
C GLU A 68 -11.27 -2.48 4.29
N LEU A 69 -10.80 -3.44 5.10
CA LEU A 69 -11.21 -3.59 6.50
C LEU A 69 -10.60 -2.52 7.42
N LEU A 70 -9.40 -2.03 7.12
CA LEU A 70 -8.62 -1.19 8.03
C LEU A 70 -8.51 0.27 7.59
N VAL A 71 -8.87 0.57 6.34
CA VAL A 71 -8.69 1.87 5.67
C VAL A 71 -9.36 3.04 6.38
N GLU A 72 -10.42 2.84 7.16
CA GLU A 72 -11.05 3.91 7.94
C GLU A 72 -10.35 4.15 9.29
N HIS A 73 -9.53 3.20 9.73
CA HIS A 73 -8.90 3.19 11.05
C HIS A 73 -7.44 3.67 11.03
N PHE A 74 -6.81 3.85 9.86
CA PHE A 74 -5.46 4.38 9.83
C PHE A 74 -5.44 5.87 10.19
N ASN A 75 -4.95 6.15 11.39
CA ASN A 75 -4.65 7.48 11.88
C ASN A 75 -3.17 7.55 12.30
N CYS A 76 -2.26 7.62 11.33
CA CYS A 76 -0.85 7.30 11.56
C CYS A 76 0.08 8.07 10.62
N ASN A 77 1.37 7.78 10.74
CA ASN A 77 2.47 8.41 9.99
C ASN A 77 2.67 7.85 8.58
N LEU A 78 1.72 7.07 8.05
CA LEU A 78 1.82 6.49 6.72
C LEU A 78 1.92 7.58 5.66
N THR A 79 2.88 7.45 4.75
CA THR A 79 3.04 8.31 3.57
C THR A 79 2.76 7.54 2.28
N ARG A 80 2.98 6.21 2.26
CA ARG A 80 2.61 5.32 1.15
C ARG A 80 1.95 4.04 1.64
N ILE A 81 0.85 3.69 0.97
CA ILE A 81 0.14 2.44 1.18
C ILE A 81 0.06 1.70 -0.15
N PHE A 82 0.68 0.53 -0.18
CA PHE A 82 0.52 -0.44 -1.27
C PHE A 82 -0.63 -1.36 -0.91
N TYR A 83 -1.48 -1.68 -1.87
CA TYR A 83 -2.51 -2.70 -1.68
C TYR A 83 -2.71 -3.53 -2.95
N GLY A 84 -3.01 -4.82 -2.81
CA GLY A 84 -3.03 -5.71 -3.95
C GLY A 84 -3.40 -7.15 -3.61
N GLY A 85 -3.15 -8.09 -4.52
CA GLY A 85 -3.49 -9.50 -4.35
C GLY A 85 -4.91 -9.85 -4.80
N GLU A 86 -5.85 -8.92 -4.71
CA GLU A 86 -7.20 -9.04 -5.29
C GLU A 86 -7.62 -7.77 -6.04
N ALA A 87 -8.62 -7.89 -6.92
CA ALA A 87 -9.23 -6.75 -7.60
C ALA A 87 -9.99 -5.86 -6.62
N MET A 88 -9.98 -4.55 -6.87
CA MET A 88 -10.73 -3.55 -6.11
C MET A 88 -11.73 -2.82 -7.02
N MET A 89 -12.94 -2.54 -6.56
CA MET A 89 -13.88 -1.70 -7.32
C MET A 89 -13.34 -0.27 -7.45
N ILE A 90 -13.40 0.31 -8.65
CA ILE A 90 -12.90 1.67 -8.91
C ILE A 90 -13.60 2.71 -8.03
N ALA A 91 -14.91 2.53 -7.79
CA ALA A 91 -15.67 3.41 -6.91
C ALA A 91 -15.10 3.41 -5.47
N ARG A 92 -14.72 2.24 -4.94
CA ARG A 92 -14.10 2.12 -3.60
C ARG A 92 -12.68 2.70 -3.59
N ALA A 93 -11.90 2.41 -4.61
CA ALA A 93 -10.56 2.98 -4.77
C ALA A 93 -10.58 4.53 -4.79
N LEU A 94 -11.58 5.12 -5.45
CA LEU A 94 -11.82 6.57 -5.49
C LEU A 94 -12.22 7.15 -4.13
N GLU A 95 -13.12 6.46 -3.42
CA GLU A 95 -13.52 6.82 -2.05
C GLU A 95 -12.29 6.90 -1.15
N PHE A 96 -11.45 5.85 -1.14
CA PHE A 96 -10.23 5.82 -0.34
C PHE A 96 -9.22 6.84 -0.82
N HIS A 97 -9.04 7.04 -2.12
CA HIS A 97 -8.14 8.08 -2.63
C HIS A 97 -8.51 9.46 -2.07
N ARG A 98 -9.80 9.82 -2.06
CA ARG A 98 -10.25 11.11 -1.49
C ARG A 98 -10.01 11.21 0.01
N LEU A 99 -10.22 10.12 0.76
CA LEU A 99 -9.97 10.06 2.20
C LEU A 99 -8.49 10.32 2.55
N TYR A 100 -7.58 9.87 1.69
CA TYR A 100 -6.13 9.90 1.93
C TYR A 100 -5.39 11.04 1.23
N ALA A 101 -5.92 11.57 0.13
CA ALA A 101 -5.32 12.66 -0.62
C ALA A 101 -5.14 13.93 0.24
N SER A 102 -6.13 14.25 1.08
CA SER A 102 -6.05 15.39 2.01
C SER A 102 -5.02 15.21 3.12
N LYS A 103 -4.65 13.95 3.41
CA LYS A 103 -3.64 13.57 4.40
C LYS A 103 -2.23 13.48 3.80
N GLY A 104 -2.07 13.70 2.50
CA GLY A 104 -0.79 13.56 1.80
C GLY A 104 -0.32 12.12 1.61
N ILE A 105 -1.22 11.14 1.77
CA ILE A 105 -0.89 9.71 1.70
C ILE A 105 -1.12 9.22 0.27
N THR A 106 -0.12 8.54 -0.28
CA THR A 106 -0.19 7.96 -1.63
C THR A 106 -0.70 6.53 -1.57
N LEU A 107 -1.80 6.24 -2.27
CA LEU A 107 -2.32 4.89 -2.43
C LEU A 107 -1.86 4.28 -3.76
N ILE A 108 -1.32 3.06 -3.70
CA ILE A 108 -0.70 2.37 -4.83
C ILE A 108 -1.33 0.99 -4.94
N HIS A 109 -2.12 0.75 -5.98
CA HIS A 109 -2.59 -0.61 -6.28
C HIS A 109 -1.45 -1.40 -6.92
N ALA A 110 -1.22 -2.61 -6.46
CA ALA A 110 -0.13 -3.45 -6.92
C ALA A 110 -0.64 -4.83 -7.33
N TYR A 111 -0.04 -5.36 -8.38
CA TYR A 111 -0.27 -6.71 -8.86
C TYR A 111 1.04 -7.39 -9.22
N GLY A 112 1.16 -8.65 -8.84
CA GLY A 112 2.13 -9.58 -9.39
C GLY A 112 1.79 -10.98 -8.91
N PRO A 113 1.92 -12.01 -9.77
CA PRO A 113 1.95 -13.38 -9.31
C PRO A 113 3.27 -13.66 -8.59
N THR A 114 3.29 -14.67 -7.71
CA THR A 114 4.49 -15.02 -6.93
C THR A 114 5.67 -15.39 -7.81
N GLU A 115 5.42 -15.99 -8.97
CA GLU A 115 6.40 -16.35 -9.99
C GLU A 115 7.22 -15.15 -10.52
N ASN A 116 6.70 -13.93 -10.38
CA ASN A 116 7.36 -12.71 -10.87
C ASN A 116 7.97 -11.84 -9.77
N GLY A 117 8.02 -12.30 -8.51
CA GLY A 117 8.66 -11.57 -7.42
C GLY A 117 7.80 -10.44 -6.85
N VAL A 118 6.67 -10.81 -6.25
CA VAL A 118 5.73 -9.93 -5.52
C VAL A 118 4.92 -9.00 -6.43
N PHE A 119 5.53 -7.97 -7.03
CA PHE A 119 4.83 -7.01 -7.89
C PHE A 119 5.43 -7.01 -9.30
N SER A 120 4.62 -7.31 -10.30
CA SER A 120 4.95 -7.04 -11.70
C SER A 120 4.57 -5.62 -12.12
N THR A 121 3.62 -5.03 -11.40
CA THR A 121 2.70 -4.05 -11.95
C THR A 121 2.20 -3.16 -10.80
N THR A 122 2.28 -1.83 -10.94
CA THR A 122 1.78 -0.90 -9.93
C THR A 122 1.06 0.30 -10.55
N LEU A 123 0.10 0.83 -9.80
CA LEU A 123 -0.78 1.91 -10.23
C LEU A 123 -0.97 2.92 -9.11
N ASN A 124 -0.43 4.13 -9.31
CA ASN A 124 -0.68 5.25 -8.42
C ASN A 124 -2.12 5.74 -8.61
N LEU A 125 -2.94 5.63 -7.57
CA LEU A 125 -4.29 6.15 -7.63
C LEU A 125 -4.29 7.67 -7.72
N THR A 126 -4.91 8.18 -8.78
CA THR A 126 -5.19 9.61 -8.95
C THR A 126 -6.63 9.77 -9.42
N GLU A 127 -7.25 10.91 -9.10
CA GLU A 127 -8.61 11.21 -9.59
C GLU A 127 -8.74 11.13 -11.12
N LYS A 128 -7.70 11.54 -11.85
CA LYS A 128 -7.71 11.52 -13.33
C LYS A 128 -7.81 10.10 -13.87
N LEU A 129 -7.05 9.17 -13.28
CA LEU A 129 -6.96 7.80 -13.75
C LEU A 129 -8.26 7.03 -13.51
N ALA A 130 -8.86 7.22 -12.34
CA ALA A 130 -10.10 6.55 -11.99
C ALA A 130 -11.31 7.05 -12.80
N ARG A 131 -11.31 8.31 -13.26
CA ARG A 131 -12.35 8.82 -14.20
C ARG A 131 -12.19 8.30 -15.63
N GLY A 132 -10.98 7.92 -16.04
CA GLY A 132 -10.68 7.41 -17.38
C GLY A 132 -10.74 5.87 -17.50
N SER A 133 -10.99 5.17 -16.40
CA SER A 133 -11.07 3.71 -16.39
C SER A 133 -12.47 3.26 -16.82
N SER A 134 -12.58 2.57 -17.96
CA SER A 134 -13.87 2.16 -18.55
C SER A 134 -14.50 0.90 -17.92
N GLY A 135 -13.87 0.31 -16.91
CA GLY A 135 -14.37 -0.88 -16.19
C GLY A 135 -14.81 -0.57 -14.76
N ASP A 136 -15.44 -1.55 -14.10
CA ASP A 136 -15.93 -1.39 -12.72
C ASP A 136 -14.84 -1.64 -11.66
N TYR A 137 -13.74 -2.30 -12.04
CA TYR A 137 -12.67 -2.73 -11.14
C TYR A 137 -11.29 -2.27 -11.63
N LEU A 138 -10.44 -1.91 -10.67
CA LEU A 138 -8.99 -1.88 -10.84
C LEU A 138 -8.54 -3.32 -10.97
N ASN A 139 -8.33 -3.73 -12.21
CA ASN A 139 -7.83 -5.05 -12.52
C ASN A 139 -6.30 -5.03 -12.59
N ASN A 140 -5.76 -6.24 -12.49
CA ASN A 140 -4.35 -6.53 -12.38
C ASN A 140 -3.57 -6.30 -13.70
N ASN A 141 -4.25 -5.94 -14.78
CA ASN A 141 -3.67 -5.66 -16.07
C ASN A 141 -3.54 -4.15 -16.24
N ILE A 142 -2.44 -3.55 -15.76
CA ILE A 142 -2.07 -2.20 -16.21
C ILE A 142 -1.75 -2.25 -17.71
N GLY A 143 -2.76 -1.90 -18.48
CA GLY A 143 -2.73 -1.76 -19.92
C GLY A 143 -4.10 -1.26 -20.35
N THR A 144 -4.26 0.06 -20.40
CA THR A 144 -5.11 0.66 -21.44
C THR A 144 -4.55 0.18 -22.77
N VAL A 145 -5.29 -0.69 -23.46
CA VAL A 145 -5.26 -0.70 -24.93
C VAL A 145 -6.21 0.38 -25.43
#